data_AF-A0A9D9JJB5-F1
#
_entry.id   AF-A0A9D9JJB5-F1
#
_cell.length_a   1.000
_cell.length_b   1.000
_cell.length_c   1.000
_cell.angle_alpha   90.00
_cell.angle_beta   90.00
_cell.angle_gamma   90.00
#
_symmetry.space_group_name_H-M   'P 1'
#
loop_
_entity.id
_entity.type
_entity.pdbx_description
1 polymer ?
#
loop_
_entity_poly.entity_id
_entity_poly.type
_entity_poly.pdbx_seq_one_letter_code
_entity_poly.pdbx_strand_id
1 'polypeptide(L)'
;MTLRDLAVLMTIVSDNVAANALIDVLGFAAMEELVVELGLTGTALRRPFWGRAAYPGEPENLVTARDLATLLAALELGHIVPEGHWLDDLRMLLRAQQFRDIIPARLPEAVIVGNKTGTLPGSVHDAALLWAPFGRAVLVLLTSEVTDFEATRRALADLAKEIVDHWQQARQRGNSTRGGR
;
A
#
# COMPACT_ATOMS: atom_id res chain seq x y z
N MET A 1 21.72 14.22 -1.59
CA MET A 1 20.68 13.21 -1.85
C MET A 1 19.87 13.65 -3.04
N THR A 2 19.53 12.72 -3.93
CA THR A 2 18.67 12.94 -5.09
C THR A 2 17.19 12.79 -4.71
N LEU A 3 16.25 13.23 -5.56
CA LEU A 3 14.82 12.96 -5.35
C LEU A 3 14.52 11.45 -5.32
N ARG A 4 15.29 10.68 -6.09
CA ARG A 4 15.23 9.21 -6.09
C ARG A 4 15.64 8.64 -4.74
N ASP A 5 16.72 9.14 -4.12
CA ASP A 5 17.15 8.69 -2.79
C ASP A 5 16.07 8.95 -1.74
N LEU A 6 15.39 10.10 -1.82
CA LEU A 6 14.28 10.42 -0.92
C LEU A 6 13.10 9.46 -1.13
N ALA A 7 12.73 9.17 -2.38
CA ALA A 7 11.66 8.23 -2.69
C ALA A 7 11.98 6.80 -2.21
N VAL A 8 13.24 6.38 -2.35
CA VAL A 8 13.76 5.10 -1.84
C VAL A 8 13.58 5.03 -0.33
N LEU A 9 14.04 6.02 0.43
CA LEU A 9 13.95 6.02 1.90
C LEU A 9 12.49 6.11 2.38
N MET A 10 11.69 7.01 1.80
CA MET A 10 10.28 7.14 2.11
C MET A 10 9.52 5.82 1.88
N THR A 11 9.85 5.10 0.80
CA THR A 11 9.12 3.87 0.46
C THR A 11 9.63 2.69 1.27
N ILE A 12 10.93 2.42 1.26
CA ILE A 12 11.52 1.16 1.75
C ILE A 12 11.61 1.10 3.28
N VAL A 13 11.90 2.23 3.93
CA VAL A 13 12.08 2.32 5.39
C VAL A 13 11.13 3.32 6.05
N SER A 14 10.15 3.85 5.29
CA SER A 14 9.14 4.78 5.79
C SER A 14 9.72 6.05 6.44
N ASP A 15 10.84 6.56 5.91
CA ASP A 15 11.51 7.74 6.48
C ASP A 15 10.65 9.00 6.34
N ASN A 16 10.22 9.56 7.48
CA ASN A 16 9.37 10.76 7.52
C ASN A 16 10.10 12.03 7.06
N VAL A 17 11.41 12.13 7.26
CA VAL A 17 12.20 13.29 6.82
C VAL A 17 12.28 13.29 5.29
N ALA A 18 12.52 12.13 4.69
CA ALA A 18 12.52 11.97 3.24
C ALA A 18 11.14 12.23 2.63
N ALA A 19 10.08 11.75 3.27
CA ALA A 19 8.69 12.02 2.86
C ALA A 19 8.38 13.52 2.88
N ASN A 20 8.75 14.22 3.97
CA ASN A 20 8.51 15.65 4.09
C ASN A 20 9.36 16.46 3.10
N ALA A 21 10.60 16.07 2.84
CA ALA A 21 11.43 16.71 1.82
C ALA A 21 10.83 16.56 0.41
N LEU A 22 10.18 15.44 0.10
CA LEU A 22 9.41 15.29 -1.15
C LEU A 22 8.16 16.17 -1.18
N ILE A 23 7.46 16.31 -0.05
CA ILE A 23 6.33 17.25 0.07
C ILE A 23 6.79 18.69 -0.14
N ASP A 24 7.95 19.09 0.39
CA ASP A 24 8.49 20.44 0.21
C ASP A 24 8.82 20.75 -1.26
N VAL A 25 9.20 19.74 -2.05
CA VAL A 25 9.51 19.87 -3.48
C VAL A 25 8.26 19.86 -4.35
N LEU A 26 7.32 18.94 -4.07
CA LEU A 26 6.13 18.71 -4.92
C LEU A 26 4.94 19.59 -4.53
N GLY A 27 4.84 19.95 -3.24
CA GLY A 27 3.71 20.65 -2.65
C GLY A 27 2.49 19.75 -2.42
N PHE A 28 1.63 20.15 -1.47
CA PHE A 28 0.36 19.47 -1.22
C PHE A 28 -0.61 19.53 -2.41
N ALA A 29 -0.52 20.58 -3.24
CA ALA A 29 -1.38 20.75 -4.41
C ALA A 29 -1.22 19.61 -5.42
N ALA A 30 0.02 19.18 -5.71
CA ALA A 30 0.26 18.05 -6.62
C ALA A 30 -0.33 16.73 -6.10
N MET A 31 -0.35 16.54 -4.78
CA MET A 31 -0.95 15.36 -4.15
C MET A 31 -2.47 15.40 -4.23
N GLU A 32 -3.06 16.58 -4.00
CA GLU A 32 -4.50 16.80 -4.14
C GLU A 32 -4.97 16.61 -5.59
N GLU A 33 -4.19 17.09 -6.57
CA GLU A 33 -4.47 16.87 -8.00
C GLU A 33 -4.58 15.37 -8.32
N LEU A 34 -3.62 14.56 -7.84
CA LEU A 34 -3.67 13.10 -8.04
C LEU A 34 -4.86 12.44 -7.32
N VAL A 35 -5.18 12.89 -6.11
CA VAL A 35 -6.34 12.43 -5.34
C VAL A 35 -7.64 12.68 -6.11
N VAL A 36 -7.79 13.89 -6.67
CA VAL A 36 -8.95 14.28 -7.47
C VAL A 36 -8.99 13.52 -8.79
N GLU A 37 -7.87 13.42 -9.51
CA GLU A 37 -7.76 12.71 -10.78
C GLU A 37 -8.19 11.24 -10.66
N LEU A 38 -7.81 10.58 -9.58
CA LEU A 38 -8.15 9.18 -9.30
C LEU A 38 -9.49 9.01 -8.57
N GLY A 39 -10.19 10.10 -8.22
CA GLY A 39 -11.48 10.06 -7.53
C GLY A 39 -11.41 9.53 -6.09
N LEU A 40 -10.31 9.75 -5.38
CA LEU A 40 -10.04 9.21 -4.04
C LEU A 40 -10.74 10.00 -2.92
N THR A 41 -12.07 9.96 -2.91
CA THR A 41 -12.92 10.85 -2.07
C THR A 41 -12.74 10.75 -0.55
N GLY A 42 -12.13 9.68 -0.03
CA GLY A 42 -11.85 9.49 1.39
C GLY A 42 -10.36 9.64 1.75
N THR A 43 -9.53 10.09 0.81
CA THR A 43 -8.09 10.28 0.98
C THR A 43 -7.72 11.75 0.95
N ALA A 44 -6.88 12.19 1.87
CA ALA A 44 -6.37 13.55 1.88
C ALA A 44 -5.01 13.60 2.60
N LEU A 45 -4.04 14.29 2.01
CA LEU A 45 -2.77 14.62 2.65
C LEU A 45 -2.81 16.11 3.04
N ARG A 46 -2.96 16.40 4.33
CA ARG A 46 -3.22 17.75 4.86
C ARG A 46 -2.15 18.26 5.82
N ARG A 47 -1.20 17.40 6.20
CA ARG A 47 -0.06 17.77 7.03
C ARG A 47 1.18 16.93 6.72
N PRO A 48 2.38 17.41 7.08
CA PRO A 48 3.60 16.60 7.03
C PRO A 48 3.55 15.41 7.99
N PHE A 49 4.47 14.47 7.80
CA PHE A 49 4.61 13.30 8.66
C PHE A 49 5.43 13.64 9.91
N TRP A 50 4.78 13.67 11.06
CA TRP A 50 5.40 13.97 12.36
C TRP A 50 5.59 12.76 13.28
N GLY A 51 5.28 11.54 12.81
CA GLY A 51 5.38 10.33 13.62
C GLY A 51 4.35 10.24 14.76
N ARG A 52 3.29 11.05 14.71
CA ARG A 52 2.17 11.05 15.68
C ARG A 52 0.84 11.31 14.97
N ALA A 53 -0.25 10.93 15.62
CA ALA A 53 -1.59 11.38 15.23
C ALA A 53 -1.73 12.91 15.40
N ALA A 54 -2.66 13.51 14.65
CA ALA A 54 -3.04 14.90 14.79
C ALA A 54 -3.68 15.15 16.17
N TYR A 55 -3.37 16.30 16.77
CA TYR A 55 -4.08 16.74 17.97
C TYR A 55 -5.48 17.27 17.62
N PRO A 56 -6.42 17.36 18.59
CA PRO A 56 -7.71 17.96 18.35
C PRO A 56 -7.58 19.37 17.74
N GLY A 57 -8.18 19.57 16.57
CA GLY A 57 -8.13 20.83 15.81
C GLY A 57 -6.99 20.94 14.80
N GLU A 58 -6.03 20.01 14.77
CA GLU A 58 -5.05 19.93 13.69
C GLU A 58 -5.63 19.21 12.45
N PRO A 59 -5.19 19.57 11.23
CA PRO A 59 -5.52 18.79 10.04
C PRO A 59 -4.91 17.39 10.13
N GLU A 60 -5.65 16.38 9.68
CA GLU A 60 -5.18 14.99 9.67
C GLU A 60 -5.11 14.44 8.23
N ASN A 61 -4.14 13.55 8.02
CA ASN A 61 -4.01 12.75 6.81
C ASN A 61 -4.99 11.58 6.88
N LEU A 62 -5.84 11.44 5.87
CA LEU A 62 -6.91 10.45 5.82
C LEU A 62 -6.69 9.51 4.65
N VAL A 63 -7.10 8.26 4.83
CA VAL A 63 -7.12 7.22 3.80
C VAL A 63 -8.34 6.32 4.01
N THR A 64 -8.81 5.69 2.94
CA THR A 64 -9.73 4.54 3.03
C THR A 64 -9.12 3.33 2.35
N ALA A 65 -9.55 2.12 2.76
CA ALA A 65 -9.06 0.90 2.14
C ALA A 65 -9.40 0.85 0.64
N ARG A 66 -10.57 1.38 0.26
CA ARG A 66 -11.01 1.49 -1.13
C ARG A 66 -10.09 2.41 -1.92
N ASP A 67 -9.79 3.59 -1.41
CA ASP A 67 -8.98 4.57 -2.15
C ASP A 67 -7.53 4.11 -2.33
N LEU A 68 -6.93 3.52 -1.29
CA LEU A 68 -5.60 2.92 -1.42
C LEU A 68 -5.60 1.76 -2.42
N ALA A 69 -6.68 0.97 -2.46
CA ALA A 69 -6.83 -0.08 -3.45
C ALA A 69 -6.94 0.48 -4.87
N THR A 70 -7.70 1.55 -5.08
CA THR A 70 -7.81 2.27 -6.34
C THR A 70 -6.47 2.85 -6.77
N LEU A 71 -5.74 3.51 -5.86
CA LEU A 71 -4.43 4.11 -6.13
C LEU A 71 -3.42 3.05 -6.59
N LEU A 72 -3.28 1.95 -5.85
CA LEU A 72 -2.35 0.87 -6.22
C LEU A 72 -2.77 0.17 -7.51
N ALA A 73 -4.07 -0.02 -7.75
CA ALA A 73 -4.55 -0.57 -9.02
C ALA A 73 -4.27 0.38 -10.19
N ALA A 74 -4.49 1.68 -10.04
CA ALA A 74 -4.20 2.69 -11.05
C ALA A 74 -2.69 2.76 -11.37
N LEU A 75 -1.84 2.64 -10.34
CA LEU A 75 -0.40 2.49 -10.54
C LEU A 75 -0.07 1.25 -11.37
N GLU A 76 -0.55 0.07 -10.95
CA GLU A 76 -0.23 -1.21 -11.59
C GLU A 76 -0.75 -1.33 -13.03
N LEU A 77 -1.89 -0.69 -13.33
CA LEU A 77 -2.49 -0.61 -14.66
C LEU A 77 -1.84 0.46 -15.55
N GLY A 78 -0.88 1.22 -15.03
CA GLY A 78 -0.16 2.24 -15.76
C GLY A 78 -0.96 3.52 -16.03
N HIS A 79 -2.00 3.78 -15.24
CA HIS A 79 -2.81 5.01 -15.35
C HIS A 79 -2.10 6.24 -14.76
N ILE A 80 -1.24 6.03 -13.74
CA ILE A 80 -0.46 7.12 -13.12
C ILE A 80 0.85 7.34 -13.88
N VAL A 81 1.54 6.24 -14.21
CA VAL A 81 2.78 6.23 -14.99
C VAL A 81 2.66 5.08 -15.98
N PRO A 82 2.84 5.31 -17.30
CA PRO A 82 2.69 4.27 -18.29
C PRO A 82 3.70 3.14 -18.10
N GLU A 83 3.40 1.98 -18.68
CA GLU A 83 4.30 0.83 -18.68
C GLU A 83 5.69 1.23 -19.20
N GLY A 84 6.74 0.81 -18.47
CA GLY A 84 8.12 1.17 -18.75
C GLY A 84 8.95 1.31 -17.48
N HIS A 85 10.16 1.83 -17.64
CA HIS A 85 11.18 1.84 -16.59
C HIS A 85 10.74 2.51 -15.29
N TRP A 86 9.93 3.58 -15.35
CA TRP A 86 9.43 4.26 -14.15
C TRP A 86 8.43 3.40 -13.37
N LEU A 87 7.51 2.73 -14.06
CA LEU A 87 6.55 1.84 -13.39
C LEU A 87 7.27 0.63 -12.79
N ASP A 88 8.23 0.05 -13.52
CA ASP A 88 9.05 -1.06 -13.01
C ASP A 88 9.87 -0.66 -11.78
N ASP A 89 10.36 0.58 -11.75
CA ASP A 89 11.06 1.13 -10.61
C ASP A 89 10.15 1.29 -9.38
N LEU A 90 8.93 1.82 -9.56
CA LEU A 90 7.94 1.91 -8.48
C LEU A 90 7.56 0.52 -7.94
N ARG A 91 7.35 -0.46 -8.83
CA ARG A 91 7.15 -1.87 -8.46
C ARG A 91 8.35 -2.43 -7.70
N MET A 92 9.58 -2.07 -8.08
CA MET A 92 10.80 -2.47 -7.38
C MET A 92 10.89 -1.87 -5.97
N LEU A 93 10.64 -0.56 -5.82
CA LEU A 93 10.66 0.11 -4.52
C LEU A 93 9.64 -0.50 -3.54
N LEU A 94 8.42 -0.78 -4.00
CA LEU A 94 7.40 -1.43 -3.18
C LEU A 94 7.82 -2.86 -2.77
N ARG A 95 8.45 -3.62 -3.67
CA ARG A 95 8.97 -4.97 -3.36
C ARG A 95 10.13 -4.94 -2.38
N ALA A 96 10.93 -3.88 -2.41
CA ALA A 96 12.10 -3.71 -1.56
C ALA A 96 11.77 -3.26 -0.13
N GLN A 97 10.49 -3.02 0.19
CA GLN A 97 10.00 -2.71 1.54
C GLN A 97 10.60 -3.62 2.61
N GLN A 98 11.10 -3.01 3.70
CA GLN A 98 11.71 -3.74 4.82
C GLN A 98 10.70 -4.18 5.88
N PHE A 99 9.59 -3.46 6.04
CA PHE A 99 8.51 -3.86 6.94
C PHE A 99 7.60 -4.89 6.28
N ARG A 100 7.90 -6.16 6.50
CA ARG A 100 7.26 -7.31 5.82
C ARG A 100 6.45 -8.23 6.76
N ASP A 101 6.16 -7.75 7.96
CA ASP A 101 5.58 -8.49 9.09
C ASP A 101 4.04 -8.52 9.10
N ILE A 102 3.37 -7.97 8.07
CA ILE A 102 1.92 -7.98 7.90
C ILE A 102 1.53 -8.78 6.65
N ILE A 103 1.22 -8.13 5.52
CA ILE A 103 0.71 -8.83 4.33
C ILE A 103 1.73 -9.84 3.80
N PRO A 104 3.03 -9.52 3.68
CA PRO A 104 3.98 -10.48 3.13
C PRO A 104 4.30 -11.67 4.04
N ALA A 105 4.02 -11.58 5.34
CA ALA A 105 4.65 -12.42 6.36
C ALA A 105 4.33 -13.92 6.25
N ARG A 106 3.16 -14.26 5.72
CA ARG A 106 2.65 -15.64 5.67
C ARG A 106 2.18 -16.09 4.29
N LEU A 107 2.41 -15.28 3.26
CA LEU A 107 2.04 -15.65 1.91
C LEU A 107 3.03 -16.67 1.34
N PRO A 108 2.58 -17.58 0.45
CA PRO A 108 3.48 -18.49 -0.24
C PRO A 108 4.56 -17.74 -1.02
N GLU A 109 5.76 -18.30 -1.11
CA GLU A 109 6.91 -17.69 -1.83
C GLU A 109 6.59 -17.33 -3.29
N ALA A 110 5.70 -18.10 -3.93
CA ALA A 110 5.25 -17.85 -5.29
C ALA A 110 4.45 -16.53 -5.45
N VAL A 111 3.95 -15.93 -4.36
CA VAL A 111 3.27 -14.64 -4.36
C VAL A 111 4.29 -13.55 -4.10
N ILE A 112 4.66 -12.81 -5.14
CA ILE A 112 5.53 -11.65 -5.02
C ILE A 112 4.69 -10.50 -4.45
N VAL A 113 5.22 -9.83 -3.42
CA VAL A 113 4.51 -8.76 -2.70
C VAL A 113 5.33 -7.49 -2.71
N GLY A 114 4.74 -6.41 -3.20
CA GLY A 114 5.21 -5.05 -2.98
C GLY A 114 4.25 -4.30 -2.08
N ASN A 115 4.71 -3.79 -0.95
CA ASN A 115 3.84 -3.22 0.08
C ASN A 115 4.33 -1.89 0.65
N LYS A 116 3.40 -1.13 1.23
CA LYS A 116 3.68 0.04 2.05
C LYS A 116 2.90 -0.05 3.36
N THR A 117 3.64 -0.02 4.46
CA THR A 117 3.09 -0.01 5.82
C THR A 117 2.78 1.40 6.31
N GLY A 118 1.88 1.49 7.28
CA GLY A 118 1.62 2.69 8.07
C GLY A 118 1.41 2.31 9.53
N THR A 119 2.02 3.05 10.46
CA THR A 119 1.87 2.77 11.90
C THR A 119 1.90 4.08 12.66
N LEU A 120 0.87 4.32 13.46
CA LEU A 120 0.79 5.37 14.47
C LEU A 120 0.22 4.76 15.76
N PRO A 121 0.33 5.44 16.91
CA PRO A 121 -0.44 5.06 18.10
C PRO A 121 -1.92 4.83 17.73
N GLY A 122 -2.45 3.65 18.04
CA GLY A 122 -3.84 3.27 17.71
C GLY A 122 -4.08 2.73 16.30
N SER A 123 -3.08 2.62 15.42
CA SER A 123 -3.28 2.11 14.05
C SER A 123 -2.10 1.31 13.50
N VAL A 124 -2.42 0.23 12.82
CA VAL A 124 -1.50 -0.63 12.07
C VAL A 124 -2.08 -0.91 10.70
N HIS A 125 -1.36 -0.53 9.64
CA HIS A 125 -1.83 -0.58 8.27
C HIS A 125 -0.81 -1.26 7.36
N ASP A 126 -1.31 -1.93 6.33
CA ASP A 126 -0.50 -2.39 5.20
C ASP A 126 -1.33 -2.39 3.91
N ALA A 127 -0.74 -1.96 2.81
CA ALA A 127 -1.35 -1.94 1.49
C ALA A 127 -0.36 -2.53 0.48
N ALA A 128 -0.81 -3.48 -0.33
CA ALA A 128 0.08 -4.29 -1.14
C ALA A 128 -0.44 -4.58 -2.55
N LEU A 129 0.49 -4.56 -3.50
CA LEU A 129 0.37 -5.20 -4.81
C LEU A 129 0.85 -6.65 -4.72
N LEU A 130 0.03 -7.56 -5.20
CA LEU A 130 0.28 -9.00 -5.22
C LEU A 130 0.43 -9.47 -6.66
N TRP A 131 1.56 -10.09 -6.98
CA TRP A 131 1.79 -10.78 -8.25
C TRP A 131 1.95 -12.27 -7.98
N ALA A 132 0.91 -13.04 -8.34
CA ALA A 132 0.85 -14.48 -8.14
C ALA A 132 0.72 -15.23 -9.48
N PRO A 133 1.05 -16.53 -9.54
CA PRO A 133 0.87 -17.35 -10.75
C PRO A 133 -0.57 -17.41 -11.26
N PHE A 134 -1.55 -17.13 -10.39
CA PHE A 134 -2.99 -17.17 -10.68
C PHE A 134 -3.61 -15.77 -10.88
N GLY A 135 -2.81 -14.71 -10.87
CA GLY A 135 -3.24 -13.35 -11.22
C GLY A 135 -2.52 -12.25 -10.44
N ARG A 136 -2.98 -11.02 -10.66
CA ARG A 136 -2.56 -9.85 -9.90
C ARG A 136 -3.74 -9.35 -9.06
N ALA A 137 -3.45 -8.82 -7.87
CA ALA A 137 -4.46 -8.25 -6.98
C ALA A 137 -3.87 -7.13 -6.12
N VAL A 138 -4.76 -6.30 -5.56
CA VAL A 138 -4.42 -5.36 -4.48
C VAL A 138 -5.07 -5.88 -3.20
N LEU A 139 -4.33 -5.82 -2.10
CA LEU A 139 -4.85 -6.10 -0.76
C LEU A 139 -4.53 -4.91 0.15
N VAL A 140 -5.54 -4.40 0.85
CA VAL A 140 -5.38 -3.29 1.81
C VAL A 140 -6.01 -3.69 3.13
N LEU A 141 -5.23 -3.57 4.21
CA LEU A 141 -5.64 -3.85 5.58
C LEU A 141 -5.43 -2.59 6.42
N LEU A 142 -6.51 -2.00 6.90
CA LEU A 142 -6.51 -0.84 7.79
C LEU A 142 -7.12 -1.21 9.15
N THR A 143 -6.59 -0.64 10.23
CA THR A 143 -7.06 -0.88 11.60
C THR A 143 -7.09 0.42 12.39
N SER A 144 -8.00 0.52 13.34
CA SER A 144 -8.10 1.61 14.30
C SER A 144 -8.19 1.04 15.70
N GLU A 145 -7.97 1.89 16.71
CA GLU A 145 -8.11 1.52 18.12
C GLU A 145 -7.20 0.35 18.55
N VAL A 146 -6.04 0.22 17.90
CA VAL A 146 -5.05 -0.83 18.19
C VAL A 146 -4.34 -0.54 19.51
N THR A 147 -4.46 -1.47 20.46
CA THR A 147 -3.75 -1.44 21.75
C THR A 147 -2.61 -2.46 21.84
N ASP A 148 -2.75 -3.62 21.19
CA ASP A 148 -1.70 -4.63 21.05
C ASP A 148 -1.24 -4.72 19.59
N PHE A 149 -0.12 -4.06 19.31
CA PHE A 149 0.46 -3.95 17.97
C PHE A 149 0.98 -5.29 17.45
N GLU A 150 1.58 -6.11 18.30
CA GLU A 150 2.20 -7.37 17.89
C GLU A 150 1.13 -8.41 17.58
N ALA A 151 0.11 -8.52 18.45
CA ALA A 151 -1.04 -9.38 18.20
C ALA A 151 -1.81 -8.94 16.94
N THR A 152 -1.97 -7.62 16.75
CA THR A 152 -2.63 -7.08 15.56
C THR A 152 -1.85 -7.42 14.28
N ARG A 153 -0.53 -7.24 14.25
CA ARG A 153 0.32 -7.61 13.10
C ARG A 153 0.18 -9.09 12.75
N ARG A 154 0.23 -9.97 13.75
CA ARG A 154 0.00 -11.42 13.54
C ARG A 154 -1.39 -11.71 12.96
N ALA A 155 -2.43 -11.12 13.54
CA ALA A 155 -3.80 -11.33 13.07
C ALA A 155 -4.01 -10.83 11.63
N LEU A 156 -3.41 -9.69 11.28
CA LEU A 156 -3.45 -9.18 9.91
C LEU A 156 -2.66 -10.06 8.94
N ALA A 157 -1.52 -10.63 9.36
CA ALA A 157 -0.77 -11.59 8.55
C ALA A 157 -1.54 -12.90 8.31
N ASP A 158 -2.23 -13.40 9.34
CA ASP A 158 -3.10 -14.59 9.24
C ASP A 158 -4.27 -14.30 8.29
N LEU A 159 -4.93 -13.14 8.44
CA LEU A 159 -6.01 -12.70 7.55
C LEU A 159 -5.55 -12.54 6.10
N ALA A 160 -4.38 -11.94 5.86
CA ALA A 160 -3.82 -11.80 4.52
C ALA A 160 -3.63 -13.16 3.85
N LYS A 161 -3.11 -14.14 4.60
CA LYS A 161 -2.96 -15.52 4.11
C LYS A 161 -4.31 -16.13 3.74
N GLU A 162 -5.31 -16.05 4.62
CA GLU A 162 -6.64 -16.60 4.35
C GLU A 162 -7.30 -15.99 3.11
N ILE A 163 -7.17 -14.68 2.94
CA ILE A 163 -7.69 -13.97 1.75
C ILE A 163 -7.01 -14.49 0.48
N VAL A 164 -5.68 -14.63 0.48
CA VAL A 164 -4.92 -15.08 -0.69
C VAL A 164 -5.19 -16.55 -1.01
N ASP A 165 -5.29 -17.42 0.00
CA ASP A 165 -5.68 -18.82 -0.17
C ASP A 165 -7.08 -18.91 -0.81
N HIS A 166 -8.04 -18.12 -0.33
CA HIS A 166 -9.38 -18.07 -0.90
C HIS A 166 -9.38 -17.56 -2.34
N TRP A 167 -8.59 -16.51 -2.63
CA TRP A 167 -8.43 -15.98 -3.98
C TRP A 167 -7.85 -17.04 -4.94
N GLN A 168 -6.84 -17.80 -4.52
CA GLN A 168 -6.27 -18.90 -5.30
C GLN A 168 -7.32 -19.97 -5.62
N GLN A 169 -8.06 -20.43 -4.60
CA GLN A 169 -9.11 -21.44 -4.76
C GLN A 169 -10.24 -20.95 -5.70
N ALA A 170 -10.64 -19.69 -5.60
CA ALA A 170 -11.63 -19.08 -6.49
C ALA A 170 -11.17 -19.08 -7.96
N ARG A 171 -9.90 -18.76 -8.22
CA ARG A 171 -9.30 -18.78 -9.58
C ARG A 171 -9.25 -20.19 -10.16
N GLN A 172 -8.92 -21.20 -9.36
CA GLN A 172 -8.89 -22.60 -9.80
C GLN A 172 -10.28 -23.13 -10.18
N ARG A 173 -11.32 -22.81 -9.39
CA ARG A 173 -12.72 -23.18 -9.67
C ARG A 173 -13.27 -22.50 -10.93
N GLY A 174 -12.87 -21.25 -11.19
CA GLY A 174 -13.27 -20.53 -12.41
C GLY A 174 -12.63 -21.07 -13.69
N ASN A 175 -11.44 -21.67 -13.60
CA ASN A 175 -10.76 -22.28 -14.74
C ASN A 175 -11.28 -23.69 -15.04
N SER A 176 -11.61 -24.50 -14.03
CA SER A 176 -12.16 -25.86 -14.24
C SER A 176 -13.55 -25.85 -14.91
N THR A 177 -14.33 -24.80 -14.71
CA THR A 177 -15.65 -24.62 -15.36
C THR A 177 -15.57 -24.12 -16.80
N ARG A 178 -14.43 -23.56 -17.25
CA ARG A 178 -14.22 -23.10 -18.63
C ARG A 178 -13.57 -24.14 -19.55
N GLY A 179 -12.87 -25.15 -19.01
CA GLY A 179 -12.17 -26.18 -19.78
C GLY A 179 -13.01 -27.41 -20.18
N GLY A 180 -14.32 -27.41 -19.91
CA GLY A 180 -15.22 -28.55 -20.15
C GLY A 180 -16.22 -28.36 -21.29
N ARG A 181 -15.90 -27.52 -22.30
CA ARG A 181 -16.71 -27.36 -23.51
C ARG A 181 -15.89 -27.65 -24.75
#